data_AF-X0WD50-F1
#
_entry.id   AF-X0WD50-F1
#
_cell.length_a   1.000
_cell.length_b   1.000
_cell.length_c   1.000
_cell.angle_alpha   90.00
_cell.angle_beta   90.00
_cell.angle_gamma   90.00
#
_symmetry.space_group_name_H-M   'P 1'
#
loop_
_entity.id
_entity.type
_entity.pdbx_description
1 polymer ?
#
loop_
_entity_poly.entity_id
_entity_poly.type
_entity_poly.pdbx_seq_one_letter_code
_entity_poly.pdbx_strand_id
1 'polypeptide(L)'
;MQVGAIAIGLALTIGVPLGVVAGYSGGMLDEVIMRITDVFLSFPPLLLAMAISTLLGPNLVNAMIAIAIAWWPWYTRLLRSEAIS
;
A
#
# COMPACT_ATOMS: atom_id res chain seq x y z
N MET A 1 17.78 3.52 9.00
CA MET A 1 17.20 2.15 8.97
C MET A 1 15.85 2.07 9.66
N GLN A 2 15.66 2.64 10.87
CA GLN A 2 14.40 2.59 11.62
C GLN A 2 13.17 3.15 10.86
N VAL A 3 13.33 4.25 10.13
CA VAL A 3 12.25 4.88 9.33
C VAL A 3 11.69 3.93 8.27
N GLY A 4 12.57 3.27 7.51
CA GLY A 4 12.15 2.31 6.48
C GLY A 4 11.46 1.09 7.07
N ALA A 5 11.96 0.57 8.19
CA ALA A 5 11.35 -0.59 8.86
C ALA A 5 9.92 -0.31 9.33
N ILE A 6 9.67 0.85 9.94
CA ILE A 6 8.33 1.24 10.41
C ILE A 6 7.39 1.49 9.23
N ALA A 7 7.83 2.25 8.23
CA ALA A 7 7.00 2.56 7.06
C ALA A 7 6.63 1.30 6.27
N ILE A 8 7.59 0.40 6.03
CA ILE A 8 7.35 -0.89 5.37
C ILE A 8 6.46 -1.78 6.25
N GLY A 9 6.71 -1.83 7.57
CA GLY A 9 5.86 -2.58 8.49
C GLY A 9 4.40 -2.17 8.41
N LEU A 10 4.12 -0.86 8.39
CA LEU A 10 2.77 -0.31 8.20
C LEU A 10 2.20 -0.58 6.80
N ALA A 11 3.01 -0.54 5.76
CA ALA A 11 2.57 -0.88 4.41
C ALA A 11 2.18 -2.36 4.30
N LEU A 12 2.94 -3.24 4.96
CA LEU A 12 2.71 -4.68 4.97
C LEU A 12 1.44 -5.06 5.74
N THR A 13 1.14 -4.39 6.87
CA THR A 13 -0.09 -4.69 7.64
C THR A 13 -1.36 -4.42 6.85
N ILE A 14 -1.31 -3.55 5.83
CA ILE A 14 -2.43 -3.28 4.92
C ILE A 14 -2.30 -4.16 3.67
N GLY A 15 -1.11 -4.17 3.07
CA GLY A 15 -0.87 -4.79 1.77
C GLY A 15 -1.04 -6.30 1.79
N VAL A 16 -0.51 -6.96 2.83
CA VAL A 16 -0.51 -8.43 2.94
C VAL A 16 -1.93 -8.98 3.09
N PRO A 17 -2.76 -8.54 4.05
CA PRO A 17 -4.12 -9.06 4.18
C PRO A 17 -4.96 -8.82 2.92
N LEU A 18 -4.87 -7.65 2.29
CA LEU A 18 -5.62 -7.35 1.07
C LEU A 18 -5.16 -8.21 -0.11
N GLY A 19 -3.85 -8.43 -0.26
CA GLY A 19 -3.31 -9.27 -1.33
C GLY A 19 -3.73 -10.73 -1.19
N VAL A 20 -3.66 -11.26 0.03
CA VAL A 20 -4.12 -12.62 0.35
C VAL A 20 -5.62 -12.75 0.10
N VAL A 21 -6.44 -11.81 0.59
CA VAL A 21 -7.89 -11.83 0.36
C VAL A 21 -8.21 -11.76 -1.14
N ALA A 22 -7.56 -10.88 -1.90
CA ALA A 22 -7.76 -10.77 -3.34
C ALA A 22 -7.40 -12.08 -4.07
N GLY A 23 -6.25 -12.68 -3.72
CA GLY A 23 -5.79 -13.91 -4.35
C GLY A 23 -6.66 -15.13 -4.03
N TYR A 24 -7.10 -15.29 -2.78
CA TYR A 24 -7.97 -16.42 -2.36
C TYR A 24 -9.41 -16.28 -2.84
N SER A 25 -9.97 -15.07 -2.84
CA SER A 25 -11.40 -14.87 -3.14
C SER A 25 -11.68 -15.00 -4.63
N GLY A 26 -10.75 -14.51 -5.47
CA GLY A 26 -11.00 -14.31 -6.89
C GLY A 26 -12.23 -13.43 -7.17
N GLY A 27 -12.67 -13.41 -8.43
CA GLY A 27 -13.93 -12.80 -8.86
C GLY A 27 -14.04 -11.30 -8.54
N MET A 28 -15.20 -10.88 -8.05
CA MET A 28 -15.55 -9.47 -7.86
C MET A 28 -14.78 -8.80 -6.71
N LEU A 29 -14.45 -9.53 -5.65
CA LEU A 29 -13.67 -8.98 -4.53
C LEU A 29 -12.23 -8.68 -4.96
N ASP A 30 -11.63 -9.58 -5.73
CA ASP A 30 -10.33 -9.36 -6.35
C ASP A 30 -10.35 -8.10 -7.24
N GLU A 31 -11.34 -8.00 -8.15
CA GLU A 31 -11.45 -6.85 -9.04
C GLU A 31 -11.59 -5.52 -8.29
N VAL A 32 -12.37 -5.47 -7.21
CA VAL A 32 -12.54 -4.25 -6.40
C VAL A 32 -11.25 -3.88 -5.68
N ILE A 33 -10.58 -4.84 -5.03
CA ILE A 33 -9.30 -4.59 -4.34
C ILE A 33 -8.25 -4.12 -5.35
N MET A 34 -8.20 -4.77 -6.50
CA MET A 34 -7.27 -4.42 -7.56
C MET A 34 -7.57 -3.05 -8.18
N ARG A 35 -8.84 -2.68 -8.36
CA ARG A 35 -9.19 -1.32 -8.81
C ARG A 35 -8.72 -0.24 -7.85
N ILE A 36 -8.88 -0.44 -6.54
CA ILE A 36 -8.39 0.51 -5.54
C ILE A 36 -6.86 0.59 -5.64
N THR A 37 -6.20 -0.57 -5.68
CA THR A 37 -4.74 -0.67 -5.84
C THR A 37 -4.24 0.08 -7.09
N ASP A 38 -4.92 -0.09 -8.22
CA ASP A 38 -4.57 0.53 -9.50
C ASP A 38 -4.74 2.05 -9.47
N VAL A 39 -5.75 2.56 -8.77
CA VAL A 39 -5.92 4.01 -8.56
C VAL A 39 -4.74 4.60 -7.80
N PHE A 40 -4.27 3.96 -6.72
CA PHE A 40 -3.11 4.45 -5.98
C PHE A 40 -1.82 4.37 -6.81
N LEU A 41 -1.63 3.29 -7.56
CA LEU A 41 -0.45 3.09 -8.41
C LEU A 41 -0.42 3.97 -9.66
N SER A 42 -1.54 4.60 -10.03
CA SER A 42 -1.57 5.60 -11.10
C SER A 42 -0.78 6.87 -10.75
N PHE A 43 -0.55 7.13 -9.46
CA PHE A 43 0.26 8.23 -8.98
C PHE A 43 1.71 7.78 -8.75
N PRO A 44 2.70 8.60 -9.09
CA PRO A 44 4.07 8.36 -8.65
C PRO A 44 4.11 8.27 -7.10
N PRO A 45 4.62 7.18 -6.50
CA PRO A 45 4.49 6.94 -5.06
C PRO A 45 5.11 8.04 -4.21
N LEU A 46 6.22 8.63 -4.68
CA LEU A 46 6.87 9.75 -4.02
C LEU A 46 5.99 11.01 -4.02
N LEU A 47 5.33 11.31 -5.15
CA LEU A 47 4.42 12.46 -5.23
C LEU A 47 3.21 12.27 -4.32
N LEU A 48 2.65 11.06 -4.28
CA LEU A 48 1.54 10.74 -3.38
C LEU A 48 1.95 10.85 -1.92
N ALA A 49 3.11 10.30 -1.54
CA ALA A 49 3.64 10.42 -0.18
C ALA A 49 3.91 11.88 0.19
N MET A 50 4.46 12.69 -0.73
CA MET A 50 4.66 14.13 -0.50
C MET A 50 3.32 14.84 -0.28
N ALA A 51 2.34 14.60 -1.15
CA ALA A 51 1.01 15.21 -1.04
C ALA A 51 0.29 14.83 0.26
N ILE A 52 0.40 13.58 0.71
CA ILE A 52 -0.18 13.17 2.00
C ILE A 52 0.59 13.79 3.17
N SER A 53 1.92 13.84 3.09
CA SER A 53 2.76 14.41 4.16
C SER A 53 2.49 15.90 4.39
N THR A 54 2.16 16.65 3.34
CA THR A 54 1.81 18.08 3.47
C THR A 54 0.45 18.28 4.13
N LEU A 55 -0.50 17.37 3.89
CA LEU A 55 -1.82 17.40 4.55
C LEU A 55 -1.73 17.05 6.03
N LEU A 56 -0.86 16.09 6.39
CA LEU A 56 -0.67 15.66 7.78
C LEU A 56 0.20 16.63 8.60
N GLY A 57 1.03 17.44 7.94
CA GLY A 57 1.92 18.41 8.56
C GLY A 57 3.32 17.86 8.90
N PRO A 58 4.26 18.75 9.27
CA PRO A 58 5.68 18.40 9.39
C PRO A 58 5.97 17.59 10.65
N ASN A 59 5.98 16.26 10.50
CA ASN A 59 6.38 15.31 11.55
C ASN A 59 7.00 14.06 10.88
N LEU A 60 8.07 13.52 11.46
CA LEU A 60 8.70 12.29 10.98
C LEU A 60 7.71 11.11 10.92
N VAL A 61 6.81 11.02 11.90
CA VAL A 61 5.75 9.99 11.95
C VAL A 61 4.78 10.16 10.78
N ASN A 62 4.40 11.39 10.46
CA ASN A 62 3.51 11.68 9.34
C ASN A 62 4.17 11.33 8.00
N ALA A 63 5.47 11.57 7.86
CA ALA A 63 6.23 11.15 6.68
C ALA A 63 6.26 9.61 6.56
N MET A 64 6.47 8.88 7.67
CA MET A 64 6.42 7.41 7.67
C MET A 64 5.04 6.88 7.28
N ILE A 65 3.96 7.47 7.81
CA ILE A 65 2.58 7.11 7.46
C ILE A 65 2.30 7.39 5.99
N ALA A 66 2.72 8.55 5.48
CA ALA A 66 2.53 8.91 4.07
C ALA A 66 3.25 7.95 3.13
N ILE A 67 4.47 7.53 3.47
CA ILE A 67 5.20 6.49 2.73
C ILE A 67 4.44 5.16 2.79
N ALA A 68 3.96 4.74 3.96
CA ALA A 68 3.21 3.49 4.10
C ALA A 68 1.95 3.47 3.22
N ILE A 69 1.19 4.57 3.19
CA ILE A 69 -0.01 4.73 2.36
C ILE A 69 0.33 4.76 0.85
N ALA A 70 1.50 5.26 0.47
CA ALA A 70 1.90 5.25 -0.94
C ALA A 70 2.40 3.86 -1.42
N TRP A 71 2.91 3.03 -0.51
CA TRP A 71 3.59 1.78 -0.85
C TRP A 71 2.81 0.49 -0.61
N TRP A 72 1.75 0.51 0.22
CA TRP A 72 0.90 -0.68 0.42
C TRP A 72 0.39 -1.38 -0.86
N PRO A 73 0.04 -0.67 -1.97
CA PRO A 73 -0.54 -1.34 -3.14
C PRO A 73 0.43 -2.30 -3.84
N TRP A 74 1.74 -2.00 -3.80
CA TRP A 74 2.78 -2.87 -4.33
C TRP A 74 2.82 -4.20 -3.60
N TYR A 75 2.71 -4.16 -2.27
CA TYR A 75 2.66 -5.38 -1.45
C TYR A 75 1.36 -6.16 -1.64
N THR A 76 0.22 -5.48 -1.86
CA THR A 76 -1.03 -6.14 -2.24
C THR A 76 -0.89 -6.94 -3.52
N ARG A 77 -0.31 -6.36 -4.59
CA ARG A 77 -0.07 -7.07 -5.85
C ARG A 77 0.85 -8.27 -5.68
N LEU A 78 1.93 -8.10 -4.92
CA LEU A 78 2.91 -9.17 -4.66
C LEU A 78 2.25 -10.35 -3.94
N LEU A 79 1.52 -10.09 -2.86
CA LEU A 79 0.88 -11.16 -2.09
C LEU A 79 -0.28 -11.79 -2.84
N ARG A 80 -0.99 -11.02 -3.67
CA ARG A 80 -2.00 -11.57 -4.59
C ARG A 80 -1.37 -12.55 -5.58
N SER A 81 -0.24 -12.20 -6.22
CA SER A 81 0.41 -13.11 -7.17
C SER A 81 0.91 -14.40 -6.51
N GLU A 82 1.42 -14.29 -5.28
CA GLU A 82 1.83 -15.47 -4.49
C GLU A 82 0.63 -16.31 -4.07
N ALA A 83 -0.50 -15.70 -3.68
CA ALA A 83 -1.69 -16.43 -3.24
C ALA A 83 -2.46 -17.13 -4.37
N ILE A 84 -2.28 -16.69 -5.62
CA ILE A 84 -2.88 -17.31 -6.81
C ILE A 84 -1.98 -18.40 -7.41
N SER A 85 -0.68 -18.40 -7.09
CA SER A 85 0.30 -19.38 -7.60
C SER A 85 0.08 -20.77 -7.00
#